data_AF-A0AB38YIK1-F1
#
_entry.id   AF-A0AB38YIK1-F1
#
_cell.length_a   1.000
_cell.length_b   1.000
_cell.length_c   1.000
_cell.angle_alpha   90.00
_cell.angle_beta   90.00
_cell.angle_gamma   90.00
#
_symmetry.space_group_name_H-M   'P 1'
#
loop_
_entity.id
_entity.type
_entity.pdbx_description
1 polymer ?
#
loop_
_entity_poly.entity_id
_entity_poly.type
_entity_poly.pdbx_seq_one_letter_code
_entity_poly.pdbx_strand_id
1 'polypeptide(L)'
;MQLPDFLDFDAFNELRDRMGADKLGYFEVFDPRRHLTGEERSDLRTHGVTVRREQLFFLGDHTLAYKNSRVGVVVGKVLHVTRCKHLSNFVEGLAVGDDAPIAEDIIACRECLHLLRFEGIDLEKERKHHHNEKIIAQFRLALFYETYADYPLYERQHVRHPL
;
A
#
# COMPACT_ATOMS: atom_id res chain seq x y z
N MET A 1 -22.09 -37.36 3.81
CA MET A 1 -22.90 -36.36 4.53
C MET A 1 -22.93 -35.12 3.66
N GLN A 2 -24.11 -34.62 3.27
CA GLN A 2 -24.22 -33.35 2.53
C GLN A 2 -24.25 -32.22 3.55
N LEU A 3 -23.35 -31.24 3.41
CA LEU A 3 -23.39 -30.03 4.22
C LEU A 3 -24.57 -29.17 3.74
N PRO A 4 -25.32 -28.53 4.66
CA PRO A 4 -26.35 -27.57 4.28
C PRO A 4 -25.72 -26.38 3.55
N ASP A 5 -26.45 -25.81 2.59
CA ASP A 5 -26.03 -24.59 1.94
C ASP A 5 -26.14 -23.43 2.95
N PHE A 6 -24.99 -22.84 3.29
CA PHE A 6 -24.92 -21.73 4.24
C PHE A 6 -25.51 -20.43 3.66
N LEU A 7 -25.79 -20.38 2.37
CA LEU A 7 -26.50 -19.27 1.72
C LEU A 7 -27.99 -19.25 2.07
N ASP A 8 -28.56 -20.39 2.45
CA ASP A 8 -29.98 -20.52 2.80
C ASP A 8 -30.26 -20.18 4.29
N PHE A 9 -29.25 -19.78 5.05
CA PHE A 9 -29.40 -19.47 6.48
C PHE A 9 -29.69 -17.99 6.71
N ASP A 10 -30.97 -17.66 6.88
CA ASP A 10 -31.49 -16.29 7.01
C ASP A 10 -30.75 -15.44 8.05
N ALA A 11 -30.42 -16.00 9.22
CA ALA A 11 -29.73 -15.25 10.27
C ALA A 11 -28.34 -14.74 9.84
N PHE A 12 -27.64 -15.47 8.96
CA PHE A 12 -26.37 -14.98 8.39
C PHE A 12 -26.58 -13.93 7.30
N ASN A 13 -27.65 -14.06 6.51
CA ASN A 13 -27.99 -13.05 5.51
C ASN A 13 -28.40 -11.73 6.18
N GLU A 14 -29.22 -11.77 7.24
CA GLU A 14 -29.59 -10.58 8.02
C GLU A 14 -28.36 -9.92 8.67
N LEU A 15 -27.44 -10.71 9.21
CA LEU A 15 -26.19 -10.18 9.76
C LEU A 15 -25.34 -9.53 8.68
N ARG A 16 -25.20 -10.17 7.52
CA ARG A 16 -24.45 -9.66 6.38
C ARG A 16 -25.02 -8.32 5.90
N ASP A 17 -26.35 -8.22 5.82
CA ASP A 17 -27.05 -7.00 5.43
C ASP A 17 -26.84 -5.87 6.46
N ARG A 18 -26.89 -6.19 7.76
CA ARG A 18 -26.56 -5.24 8.84
C ARG A 18 -25.10 -4.77 8.80
N MET A 19 -24.18 -5.62 8.32
CA MET A 19 -22.78 -5.27 8.11
C MET A 19 -22.55 -4.48 6.80
N GLY A 20 -23.59 -4.27 5.98
CA GLY A 20 -23.50 -3.57 4.71
C GLY A 20 -22.77 -4.36 3.62
N ALA A 21 -22.69 -5.69 3.74
CA ALA A 21 -22.03 -6.55 2.77
C ALA A 21 -23.04 -7.04 1.71
N ASP A 22 -22.96 -6.46 0.51
CA ASP A 22 -23.83 -6.79 -0.64
C ASP A 22 -23.35 -8.02 -1.43
N LYS A 23 -22.15 -8.52 -1.14
CA LYS A 23 -21.50 -9.62 -1.85
C LYS A 23 -20.91 -10.64 -0.88
N LEU A 24 -20.88 -11.90 -1.32
CA LEU A 24 -20.10 -12.93 -0.66
C LEU A 24 -18.61 -12.56 -0.74
N GLY A 25 -17.93 -12.63 0.40
CA GLY A 25 -16.50 -12.39 0.48
C GLY A 25 -15.72 -13.30 -0.48
N TYR A 26 -14.58 -12.81 -0.95
CA TYR A 26 -13.68 -13.61 -1.79
C TYR A 26 -12.71 -14.38 -0.90
N PHE A 27 -12.67 -15.71 -1.06
CA PHE A 27 -11.69 -16.56 -0.40
C PHE A 27 -10.61 -16.95 -1.40
N GLU A 28 -9.36 -16.67 -1.05
CA GLU A 28 -8.18 -17.15 -1.77
C GLU A 28 -7.39 -18.08 -0.84
N VAL A 29 -6.87 -19.16 -1.39
CA VAL A 29 -5.96 -20.03 -0.64
C VAL A 29 -4.71 -19.23 -0.29
N PHE A 30 -4.27 -19.35 0.96
CA PHE A 30 -3.08 -18.66 1.43
C PHE A 30 -1.82 -19.11 0.67
N ASP A 31 -1.18 -18.20 -0.04
CA ASP A 31 0.15 -18.37 -0.64
C ASP A 31 1.17 -17.46 0.08
N PRO A 32 2.16 -17.99 0.81
CA PRO A 32 3.15 -17.19 1.54
C PRO A 32 4.06 -16.33 0.63
N ARG A 33 4.04 -16.56 -0.69
CA ARG A 33 4.76 -15.71 -1.66
C ARG A 33 3.96 -14.46 -2.03
N ARG A 34 2.65 -14.49 -1.84
CA ARG A 34 1.71 -13.44 -2.22
C ARG A 34 1.04 -12.77 -1.03
N HIS A 35 0.85 -13.48 0.06
CA HIS A 35 0.14 -13.00 1.24
C HIS A 35 1.11 -12.82 2.40
N LEU A 36 0.93 -11.72 3.13
CA LEU A 36 1.64 -11.49 4.38
C LEU A 36 1.27 -12.57 5.40
N THR A 37 2.28 -13.09 6.10
CA THR A 37 2.03 -13.80 7.36
C THR A 37 1.55 -12.80 8.43
N GLY A 38 1.00 -13.32 9.53
CA GLY A 38 0.62 -12.47 10.66
C GLY A 38 1.80 -11.69 11.25
N GLU A 39 2.99 -12.29 11.27
CA GLU A 39 4.25 -11.67 11.69
C GLU A 39 4.65 -10.55 10.74
N GLU A 40 4.71 -10.82 9.42
CA GLU A 40 5.07 -9.79 8.43
C GLU A 40 4.13 -8.58 8.47
N ARG A 41 2.82 -8.83 8.68
CA ARG A 41 1.85 -7.74 8.82
C ARG A 41 2.09 -6.91 10.08
N SER A 42 2.45 -7.56 11.20
CA SER A 42 2.80 -6.87 12.43
C SER A 42 4.07 -6.03 12.22
N ASP A 43 5.09 -6.65 11.63
CA ASP A 43 6.39 -6.04 11.38
C ASP A 43 6.26 -4.80 10.49
N LEU A 44 5.49 -4.87 9.40
CA LEU A 44 5.22 -3.72 8.54
C LEU A 44 4.64 -2.51 9.30
N ARG A 45 3.89 -2.73 10.38
CA ARG A 45 3.29 -1.68 11.20
C ARG A 45 4.15 -1.21 12.37
N THR A 46 5.19 -1.96 12.75
CA THR A 46 6.00 -1.64 13.93
C THR A 46 7.43 -1.22 13.59
N HIS A 47 8.17 -2.05 12.86
CA HIS A 47 9.59 -1.83 12.58
C HIS A 47 9.95 -1.92 11.09
N GLY A 48 8.96 -2.17 10.25
CA GLY A 48 9.13 -2.42 8.83
C GLY A 48 9.71 -3.81 8.53
N VAL A 49 9.73 -4.16 7.25
CA VAL A 49 10.29 -5.41 6.74
C VAL A 49 11.40 -5.08 5.76
N THR A 50 12.58 -5.66 5.93
CA THR A 50 13.65 -5.53 4.94
C THR A 50 13.25 -6.27 3.67
N VAL A 51 13.21 -5.53 2.55
CA VAL A 51 12.81 -6.05 1.24
C VAL A 51 13.89 -5.78 0.21
N ARG A 52 13.99 -6.69 -0.75
CA ARG A 52 14.77 -6.51 -1.98
C ARG A 52 13.90 -6.00 -3.10
N ARG A 53 14.54 -5.42 -4.11
CA ARG A 53 13.88 -4.87 -5.30
C ARG A 53 12.93 -5.88 -5.97
N GLU A 54 13.35 -7.14 -6.08
CA GLU A 54 12.60 -8.18 -6.79
C GLU A 54 11.33 -8.61 -6.06
N GLN A 55 11.19 -8.25 -4.78
CA GLN A 55 10.02 -8.55 -3.96
C GLN A 55 8.95 -7.46 -4.03
N LEU A 56 9.26 -6.33 -4.68
CA LEU A 56 8.35 -5.21 -4.85
C LEU A 56 7.64 -5.26 -6.20
N PHE A 57 6.42 -4.76 -6.20
CA PHE A 57 5.58 -4.64 -7.39
C PHE A 57 4.94 -3.27 -7.43
N PHE A 58 4.52 -2.85 -8.62
CA PHE A 58 3.58 -1.75 -8.79
C PHE A 58 2.18 -2.28 -8.96
N LEU A 59 1.23 -1.60 -8.35
CA LEU A 59 -0.20 -1.82 -8.58
C LEU A 59 -0.69 -0.97 -9.77
N GLY A 60 -1.92 -1.24 -10.21
CA GLY A 60 -2.55 -0.51 -11.31
C GLY A 60 -2.74 0.99 -11.05
N ASP A 61 -2.71 1.42 -9.79
CA ASP A 61 -2.72 2.83 -9.37
C ASP A 61 -1.30 3.43 -9.24
N HIS A 62 -0.29 2.70 -9.71
CA HIS A 62 1.13 3.03 -9.64
C HIS A 62 1.75 3.05 -8.25
N THR A 63 1.04 2.66 -7.19
CA THR A 63 1.62 2.55 -5.85
C THR A 63 2.49 1.30 -5.69
N LEU A 64 3.42 1.34 -4.74
CA LEU A 64 4.29 0.21 -4.39
C LEU A 64 3.55 -0.84 -3.55
N ALA A 65 3.89 -2.11 -3.78
CA ALA A 65 3.36 -3.22 -3.02
C ALA A 65 4.42 -4.27 -2.68
N TYR A 66 4.28 -4.86 -1.49
CA TYR A 66 4.96 -6.06 -1.01
C TYR A 66 3.88 -7.05 -0.55
N LYS A 67 3.89 -8.27 -1.10
CA LYS A 67 2.94 -9.36 -0.74
C LYS A 67 1.48 -8.90 -0.57
N ASN A 68 0.87 -8.44 -1.67
CA ASN A 68 -0.55 -8.02 -1.72
C ASN A 68 -0.91 -6.94 -0.68
N SER A 69 0.08 -6.15 -0.26
CA SER A 69 -0.09 -5.01 0.64
C SER A 69 0.59 -3.80 0.02
N ARG A 70 -0.08 -2.65 0.02
CA ARG A 70 0.57 -1.38 -0.33
C ARG A 70 1.60 -1.09 0.76
N VAL A 71 2.78 -0.63 0.32
CA VAL A 71 3.88 -0.28 1.22
C VAL A 71 4.54 1.01 0.76
N GLY A 72 5.00 1.80 1.72
CA GLY A 72 6.09 2.72 1.49
C GLY A 72 7.42 1.98 1.60
N VAL A 73 8.44 2.39 0.85
CA VAL A 73 9.78 1.80 0.92
C VAL A 73 10.80 2.89 1.22
N VAL A 74 11.51 2.74 2.33
CA VAL A 74 12.59 3.64 2.73
C VAL A 74 13.91 3.11 2.18
N VAL A 75 14.59 3.93 1.40
CA VAL A 75 15.96 3.67 0.91
C VAL A 75 16.84 4.84 1.35
N GLY A 76 17.85 4.56 2.20
CA GLY A 76 18.61 5.61 2.87
C GLY A 76 17.71 6.41 3.83
N LYS A 77 17.46 7.68 3.51
CA LYS A 77 16.55 8.57 4.26
C LYS A 77 15.36 9.05 3.43
N VAL A 78 15.05 8.36 2.33
CA VAL A 78 14.00 8.76 1.40
C VAL A 78 12.92 7.69 1.36
N LEU A 79 11.69 8.10 1.64
CA LEU A 79 10.50 7.29 1.53
C LEU A 79 9.94 7.37 0.10
N HIS A 80 9.80 6.21 -0.53
CA HIS A 80 9.23 6.05 -1.86
C HIS A 80 7.91 5.29 -1.79
N VAL A 81 6.92 5.70 -2.60
CA VAL A 81 5.57 5.10 -2.60
C VAL A 81 5.07 4.70 -4.00
N THR A 82 5.88 4.92 -5.04
CA THR A 82 5.52 4.64 -6.44
C THR A 82 6.77 4.33 -7.29
N ARG A 83 6.60 4.22 -8.61
CA ARG A 83 7.63 3.94 -9.62
C ARG A 83 8.64 5.06 -9.77
N CYS A 84 9.50 5.17 -8.79
CA CYS A 84 10.58 6.14 -8.77
C CYS A 84 11.83 5.59 -9.46
N LYS A 85 12.48 6.44 -10.28
CA LYS A 85 13.77 6.11 -10.91
C LYS A 85 14.87 5.84 -9.89
N HIS A 86 14.78 6.43 -8.69
CA HIS A 86 15.74 6.20 -7.60
C HIS A 86 15.68 4.78 -7.04
N LEU A 87 14.61 4.04 -7.32
CA LEU A 87 14.51 2.62 -6.97
C LEU A 87 15.14 1.70 -8.03
N SER A 88 15.71 2.23 -9.13
CA SER A 88 16.22 1.41 -10.24
C SER A 88 17.27 0.38 -9.81
N ASN A 89 18.14 0.73 -8.86
CA ASN A 89 19.34 -0.05 -8.54
C ASN A 89 19.54 -0.25 -7.02
N PHE A 90 18.49 -0.08 -6.19
CA PHE A 90 18.64 -0.34 -4.77
C PHE A 90 18.72 -1.85 -4.51
N VAL A 91 19.56 -2.26 -3.55
CA VAL A 91 19.74 -3.67 -3.19
C VAL A 91 18.73 -4.07 -2.11
N GLU A 92 18.67 -3.28 -1.04
CA GLU A 92 17.76 -3.49 0.09
C GLU A 92 17.17 -2.16 0.56
N GLY A 93 15.93 -2.22 1.03
CA GLY A 93 15.18 -1.12 1.59
C GLY A 93 14.25 -1.61 2.70
N LEU A 94 13.66 -0.68 3.44
CA LEU A 94 12.72 -0.99 4.50
C LEU A 94 11.29 -0.72 4.03
N ALA A 95 10.48 -1.77 3.86
CA ALA A 95 9.06 -1.65 3.57
C ALA A 95 8.29 -1.33 4.85
N VAL A 96 7.32 -0.41 4.76
CA VAL A 96 6.53 0.10 5.90
C VAL A 96 5.05 0.25 5.51
N GLY A 97 4.16 -0.11 6.43
CA GLY A 97 2.70 -0.04 6.30
C GLY A 97 2.09 1.26 6.88
N ASP A 98 0.76 1.30 6.98
CA ASP A 98 -0.04 2.48 7.37
C ASP A 98 0.37 3.13 8.69
N ASP A 99 0.56 2.30 9.72
CA ASP A 99 0.84 2.77 11.08
C ASP A 99 2.33 2.74 11.43
N ALA A 100 3.22 2.50 10.46
CA ALA A 100 4.63 2.31 10.79
C ALA A 100 5.26 3.62 11.31
N PRO A 101 5.91 3.61 12.48
CA PRO A 101 6.67 4.75 12.96
C PRO A 101 7.89 4.93 12.06
N ILE A 102 7.86 5.97 11.22
CA ILE A 102 8.98 6.38 10.41
C ILE A 102 9.84 7.36 11.22
N ALA A 103 11.17 7.21 11.16
CA ALA A 103 12.10 8.15 11.76
C ALA A 103 11.90 9.58 11.21
N GLU A 104 12.01 10.58 12.08
CA GLU A 104 11.71 11.99 11.75
C GLU A 104 12.59 12.58 10.64
N ASP A 105 13.77 12.00 10.41
CA ASP A 105 14.72 12.45 9.39
C ASP A 105 14.47 11.82 8.01
N ILE A 106 13.47 10.95 7.89
CA ILE A 106 13.06 10.37 6.61
C ILE A 106 12.14 11.35 5.88
N ILE A 107 12.48 11.66 4.63
CA ILE A 107 11.75 12.58 3.78
C ILE A 107 11.00 11.85 2.68
N ALA A 108 9.80 12.32 2.35
CA ALA A 108 9.06 11.80 1.21
C ALA A 108 9.74 12.17 -0.12
N CYS A 109 9.83 11.21 -1.03
CA CYS A 109 10.37 11.44 -2.36
C CYS A 109 9.44 12.38 -3.15
N ARG A 110 9.96 13.56 -3.52
CA ARG A 110 9.22 14.58 -4.29
C ARG A 110 8.73 14.03 -5.63
N GLU A 111 9.56 13.26 -6.31
CA GLU A 111 9.20 12.63 -7.59
C GLU A 111 8.07 11.61 -7.43
N CYS A 112 8.05 10.87 -6.33
CA CYS A 112 6.96 9.95 -6.04
C CYS A 112 5.62 10.68 -5.92
N LEU A 113 5.59 11.75 -5.12
CA LEU A 113 4.37 12.53 -4.91
C LEU A 113 3.92 13.23 -6.21
N HIS A 114 4.86 13.65 -7.05
CA HIS A 114 4.59 14.21 -8.36
C HIS A 114 3.96 13.20 -9.31
N LEU A 115 4.53 11.99 -9.42
CA LEU A 115 4.03 10.92 -10.29
C LEU A 115 2.61 10.50 -9.92
N LEU A 116 2.32 10.41 -8.62
CA LEU A 116 0.97 10.12 -8.11
C LEU A 116 0.01 11.32 -8.17
N ARG A 117 0.49 12.51 -8.56
CA ARG A 117 -0.27 13.77 -8.44
C ARG A 117 -0.88 13.96 -7.05
N PHE A 118 -0.16 13.52 -6.03
CA PHE A 118 -0.61 13.53 -4.64
C PHE A 118 -0.96 14.96 -4.21
N GLU A 119 -2.20 15.18 -3.78
CA GLU A 119 -2.76 16.50 -3.46
C GLU A 119 -2.47 17.59 -4.52
N GLY A 120 -2.43 17.19 -5.79
CA GLY A 120 -2.22 18.10 -6.92
C GLY A 120 -0.78 18.61 -7.09
N ILE A 121 0.21 17.95 -6.47
CA ILE A 121 1.64 18.24 -6.66
C ILE A 121 2.00 18.19 -8.16
N ASP A 122 2.71 19.22 -8.60
CA ASP A 122 3.17 19.36 -9.98
C ASP A 122 4.51 20.08 -10.01
N LEU A 123 5.62 19.31 -10.05
CA LEU A 123 6.98 19.85 -9.98
C LEU A 123 7.39 20.60 -11.26
N GLU A 124 6.69 20.36 -12.38
CA GLU A 124 6.95 21.04 -13.66
C GLU A 124 6.37 22.47 -13.70
N LYS A 125 5.44 22.79 -12.78
CA LYS A 125 4.77 24.10 -12.75
C LYS A 125 5.33 24.99 -11.66
N GLU A 126 6.19 25.92 -12.04
CA GLU A 126 6.83 26.88 -11.13
C GLU A 126 5.82 27.70 -10.30
N ARG A 127 4.66 28.06 -10.88
CA ARG A 127 3.58 28.75 -10.16
C ARG A 127 3.02 27.99 -8.95
N LYS A 128 3.23 26.67 -8.89
CA LYS A 128 2.80 25.80 -7.80
C LYS A 128 3.90 25.55 -6.76
N HIS A 129 5.07 26.18 -6.88
CA HIS A 129 6.21 25.93 -6.00
C HIS A 129 5.85 26.00 -4.51
N HIS A 130 5.18 27.08 -4.07
CA HIS A 130 4.78 27.23 -2.67
C HIS A 130 3.78 26.16 -2.21
N HIS A 131 2.84 25.77 -3.07
CA HIS A 131 1.90 24.67 -2.81
C HIS A 131 2.65 23.34 -2.66
N ASN A 132 3.54 23.04 -3.61
CA ASN A 132 4.32 21.80 -3.60
C ASN A 132 5.17 21.69 -2.33
N GLU A 133 5.92 22.73 -1.96
CA GLU A 133 6.75 22.72 -0.74
C GLU A 133 5.91 22.50 0.52
N LYS A 134 4.72 23.11 0.59
CA LYS A 134 3.82 22.91 1.72
C LYS A 134 3.38 21.45 1.84
N ILE A 135 2.91 20.85 0.75
CA ILE A 135 2.45 19.45 0.78
C ILE A 135 3.61 18.50 1.09
N ILE A 136 4.78 18.70 0.48
CA ILE A 136 5.97 17.87 0.75
C ILE A 136 6.39 17.95 2.22
N ALA A 137 6.40 19.15 2.81
CA ALA A 137 6.77 19.34 4.21
C ALA A 137 5.74 18.79 5.21
N GLN A 138 4.47 18.72 4.81
CA GLN A 138 3.36 18.21 5.64
C GLN A 138 3.06 16.74 5.40
N PHE A 139 3.74 16.12 4.42
CA PHE A 139 3.51 14.72 4.08
C PHE A 139 3.71 13.82 5.29
N ARG A 140 2.76 12.91 5.49
CA ARG A 140 2.83 11.83 6.46
C ARG A 140 2.41 10.55 5.76
N LEU A 141 3.05 9.43 6.11
CA LEU A 141 2.71 8.15 5.50
C LEU A 141 1.23 7.78 5.74
N ALA A 142 0.66 8.08 6.92
CA ALA A 142 -0.77 7.89 7.19
C ALA A 142 -1.69 8.63 6.18
N LEU A 143 -1.36 9.86 5.78
CA LEU A 143 -2.15 10.61 4.78
C LEU A 143 -2.15 9.93 3.40
N PHE A 144 -1.06 9.25 3.06
CA PHE A 144 -1.00 8.45 1.85
C PHE A 144 -2.01 7.28 1.91
N TYR A 145 -2.11 6.58 3.04
CA TYR A 145 -3.02 5.45 3.18
C TYR A 145 -4.49 5.82 3.36
N GLU A 146 -4.80 7.04 3.80
CA GLU A 146 -6.17 7.59 3.71
C GLU A 146 -6.68 7.62 2.26
N THR A 147 -5.78 7.84 1.29
CA THR A 147 -6.11 7.83 -0.15
C THR A 147 -5.95 6.44 -0.78
N TYR A 148 -4.92 5.69 -0.35
CA TYR A 148 -4.52 4.41 -0.93
C TYR A 148 -4.51 3.30 0.12
N ALA A 149 -5.64 2.62 0.32
CA ALA A 149 -5.80 1.60 1.38
C ALA A 149 -4.65 0.55 1.41
N ASP A 150 -4.16 0.16 2.58
CA ASP A 150 -2.98 -0.71 2.72
C ASP A 150 -3.25 -2.18 2.32
N TYR A 151 -4.35 -2.76 2.80
CA TYR A 151 -4.70 -4.17 2.74
C TYR A 151 -6.20 -4.37 3.04
N PRO A 152 -6.87 -5.42 2.52
CA PRO A 152 -6.40 -6.41 1.55
C PRO A 152 -6.46 -5.92 0.11
N LEU A 153 -5.43 -6.25 -0.68
CA LEU A 153 -5.42 -6.03 -2.12
C LEU A 153 -5.81 -7.29 -2.86
N TYR A 154 -7.02 -7.32 -3.42
CA TYR A 154 -7.47 -8.46 -4.24
C TYR A 154 -6.98 -8.33 -5.69
N GLU A 155 -6.48 -9.43 -6.27
CA GLU A 155 -5.93 -9.45 -7.64
C GLU A 155 -6.91 -9.01 -8.72
N ARG A 156 -8.21 -9.24 -8.50
CA ARG A 156 -9.28 -8.79 -9.41
C ARG A 156 -9.40 -7.25 -9.46
N GLN A 157 -8.88 -6.54 -8.48
CA GLN A 157 -8.98 -5.08 -8.36
C GLN A 157 -7.64 -4.38 -8.65
N HIS A 158 -6.50 -5.07 -8.53
CA HIS A 158 -5.18 -4.47 -8.65
C HIS A 158 -4.27 -5.29 -9.57
N VAL A 159 -4.15 -4.85 -10.84
CA VAL A 159 -3.17 -5.36 -11.81
C VAL A 159 -1.75 -5.11 -11.29
N ARG A 160 -0.85 -6.08 -11.43
CA ARG A 160 0.54 -5.98 -10.94
C ARG A 160 1.56 -5.93 -12.06
N HIS A 161 2.57 -5.10 -11.87
CA HIS A 161 3.75 -5.05 -12.72
C HIS A 161 5.01 -5.17 -11.87
N PRO A 162 6.00 -6.00 -12.26
CA PRO A 162 7.28 -6.06 -11.56
C PRO A 162 8.00 -4.72 -11.60
N LEU A 163 8.79 -4.46 -10.55
CA LEU A 163 9.50 -3.20 -10.37
C LEU A 163 10.60 -2.97 -11.42
#